data_AF-A0A9X5CGJ4-F1
#
_entry.id   AF-A0A9X5CGJ4-F1
#
_cell.length_a   1.000
_cell.length_b   1.000
_cell.length_c   1.000
_cell.angle_alpha   90.00
_cell.angle_beta   90.00
_cell.angle_gamma   90.00
#
_symmetry.space_group_name_H-M   'P 1'
#
loop_
_entity.id
_entity.type
_entity.pdbx_description
1 polymer ?
#
loop_
_entity_poly.entity_id
_entity_poly.type
_entity_poly.pdbx_seq_one_letter_code
_entity_poly.pdbx_strand_id
1 'polypeptide(L)' 'MAAEQLPDGVREFTDHLRGLLARLDRYAGWCLVFWQRDPEGMRACLEGREPPPWDVVESL' A
#
# COMPACT_ATOMS: atom_id res chain seq x y z
N MET A 1 -13.31 -13.09 10.29
CA MET A 1 -13.43 -12.78 8.84
C MET A 1 -12.11 -13.15 8.21
N ALA A 2 -12.09 -14.13 7.30
CA ALA A 2 -10.87 -14.54 6.63
C ALA A 2 -10.54 -13.45 5.60
N ALA A 3 -9.41 -12.74 5.79
CA ALA A 3 -8.85 -11.93 4.72
C ALA A 3 -8.59 -12.88 3.56
N GLU A 4 -9.33 -12.69 2.46
CA GLU A 4 -9.14 -13.44 1.23
C GLU A 4 -7.66 -13.31 0.86
N GLN A 5 -6.92 -14.42 0.87
CA GLN A 5 -5.50 -14.40 0.57
C GLN A 5 -5.37 -13.87 -0.85
N LEU A 6 -4.76 -12.69 -0.98
CA LEU A 6 -4.62 -12.02 -2.25
C LEU A 6 -3.85 -12.95 -3.23
N PRO A 7 -4.24 -12.99 -4.52
CA PRO A 7 -3.56 -13.79 -5.53
C PRO A 7 -2.05 -13.54 -5.51
N ASP A 8 -1.22 -14.55 -5.81
CA ASP A 8 0.25 -14.42 -5.76
C ASP A 8 0.80 -13.21 -6.54
N GLY A 9 0.19 -12.84 -7.67
CA GLY A 9 0.58 -11.63 -8.41
C GLY A 9 0.32 -10.31 -7.66
N VAL A 10 -0.69 -10.28 -6.79
CA VAL A 10 -0.96 -9.13 -5.91
C VAL A 10 0.05 -9.08 -4.76
N ARG A 11 0.55 -10.24 -4.30
CA ARG A 11 1.64 -10.32 -3.32
C ARG A 11 2.95 -9.78 -3.88
N GLU A 12 3.33 -10.19 -5.09
CA GLU A 12 4.53 -9.69 -5.76
C GLU A 12 4.47 -8.16 -5.96
N PHE A 13 3.31 -7.65 -6.39
CA PHE A 13 3.07 -6.23 -6.53
C PHE A 13 3.18 -5.47 -5.19
N THR A 14 2.55 -5.99 -4.12
CA THR A 14 2.64 -5.37 -2.78
C THR A 14 4.05 -5.41 -2.21
N ASP A 15 4.84 -6.46 -2.48
CA ASP A 15 6.25 -6.52 -2.11
C ASP A 15 7.11 -5.49 -2.85
N HIS A 16 6.90 -5.32 -4.17
CA HIS A 16 7.55 -4.27 -4.96
C HIS A 16 7.17 -2.87 -4.47
N LEU A 17 5.87 -2.64 -4.24
CA LEU A 17 5.36 -1.37 -3.73
C LEU A 17 5.95 -1.05 -2.36
N ARG A 18 6.05 -2.04 -1.46
CA ARG A 18 6.69 -1.89 -0.14
C ARG A 18 8.16 -1.48 -0.28
N GLY A 19 8.90 -2.12 -1.18
CA GLY A 19 10.30 -1.76 -1.45
C GLY A 19 10.47 -0.34 -2.00
N LEU A 20 9.52 0.12 -2.82
CA LEU A 20 9.49 1.47 -3.39
C LEU A 20 9.16 2.52 -2.32
N LEU A 21 8.15 2.24 -1.49
CA LEU A 21 7.74 3.09 -0.36
C LEU A 21 8.79 3.17 0.74
N ALA A 22 9.59 2.12 0.96
CA ALA A 22 10.70 2.14 1.91
C ALA A 22 11.85 3.07 1.50
N ARG A 23 11.95 3.42 0.21
CA ARG A 23 12.96 4.33 -0.34
C ARG A 23 12.45 5.76 -0.48
N LEU A 24 11.13 5.94 -0.49
CA LEU A 24 10.47 7.23 -0.40
C LEU A 24 10.41 7.67 1.07
N ASP A 25 10.55 8.97 1.31
CA ASP A 25 10.28 9.50 2.63
C ASP A 25 8.78 9.35 2.91
N ARG A 26 8.44 8.38 3.77
CA ARG A 26 7.07 8.09 4.24
C ARG A 26 6.35 9.30 4.85
N TYR A 27 7.09 10.35 5.21
CA TYR A 27 6.58 11.59 5.78
C TYR A 27 6.70 12.79 4.84
N ALA A 28 7.07 12.59 3.59
CA ALA A 28 7.17 13.67 2.61
C ALA A 28 6.44 13.36 1.30
N GLY A 29 6.09 14.42 0.59
CA GLY A 29 5.47 14.34 -0.73
C GLY A 29 4.11 13.66 -0.74
N TRP A 30 3.80 13.01 -1.85
CA TRP A 30 2.51 12.39 -2.12
C TRP A 30 2.16 11.31 -1.07
N CYS A 31 3.12 10.49 -0.64
CA CYS A 31 2.92 9.43 0.37
C CYS A 31 2.37 9.92 1.71
N LEU A 32 2.79 11.11 2.17
CA LEU A 32 2.31 11.68 3.44
C LEU A 32 0.79 11.94 3.41
N VAL A 33 0.27 12.42 2.27
CA VAL A 33 -1.16 12.75 2.11
C VAL A 33 -2.02 11.50 2.27
N PHE A 34 -1.56 10.35 1.80
CA PHE A 34 -2.27 9.07 1.96
C PHE A 34 -2.20 8.54 3.37
N TRP A 35 -1.02 8.60 3.98
CA TRP A 35 -0.83 8.20 5.37
C TRP A 35 -1.66 9.04 6.35
N GLN A 36 -1.94 10.31 6.03
CA GLN A 36 -2.87 11.13 6.82
C GLN A 36 -4.34 10.79 6.59
N ARG A 37 -4.70 10.35 5.38
CA ARG A 37 -6.09 10.05 5.01
C ARG A 37 -6.56 8.70 5.56
N ASP A 38 -5.72 7.67 5.46
CA ASP A 38 -6.04 6.33 5.97
C ASP A 38 -4.77 5.55 6.39
N PRO A 39 -4.34 5.69 7.65
CA PRO A 39 -3.14 5.02 8.16
C PRO A 39 -3.32 3.51 8.37
N GLU A 40 -4.55 3.03 8.64
CA GLU A 40 -4.80 1.59 8.83
C GLU A 40 -4.88 0.86 7.49
N GLY A 41 -5.56 1.43 6.49
CA GLY A 41 -5.57 0.88 5.13
C GLY A 41 -4.18 0.83 4.50
N MET A 42 -3.36 1.85 4.74
CA MET A 42 -1.94 1.83 4.31
C MET A 42 -1.12 0.74 4.99
N ARG A 43 -1.36 0.47 6.28
CA ARG A 43 -0.72 -0.65 6.98
C ARG A 43 -1.17 -1.99 6.42
N ALA A 44 -2.46 -2.20 6.21
CA ALA A 44 -2.98 -3.43 5.64
C ALA A 44 -2.42 -3.68 4.23
N CYS A 45 -2.28 -2.62 3.42
CA CYS A 45 -1.63 -2.68 2.11
C CYS A 45 -0.15 -3.06 2.21
N LEU A 46 0.59 -2.41 3.10
CA LEU A 46 2.00 -2.71 3.29
C LEU A 46 2.21 -4.11 3.84
N GLU A 47 1.28 -4.65 4.63
CA GLU A 47 1.34 -6.02 5.13
C GLU A 47 0.82 -7.06 4.11
N GLY A 48 0.38 -6.63 2.93
CA GLY A 48 -0.19 -7.51 1.90
C GLY A 48 -1.47 -8.20 2.36
N ARG A 49 -2.18 -7.61 3.32
CA ARG A 49 -3.50 -8.08 3.78
C ARG A 49 -4.62 -7.55 2.89
N GLU A 50 -4.43 -6.36 2.32
CA GLU A 50 -5.35 -5.71 1.40
C GLU A 50 -4.58 -5.14 0.20
N PRO A 51 -5.19 -5.04 -0.99
CA PRO A 51 -4.58 -4.34 -2.10
C PRO A 51 -4.52 -2.84 -1.80
N PRO A 52 -3.57 -2.09 -2.38
CA PRO A 52 -3.62 -0.64 -2.28
C PRO A 52 -4.95 -0.12 -2.85
N PRO A 53 -5.54 0.93 -2.26
CA PRO A 53 -6.73 1.54 -2.80
C PRO A 53 -6.51 1.93 -4.26
N TRP A 54 -7.48 1.71 -5.14
CA TRP A 54 -7.34 2.03 -6.56
C TRP A 54 -7.01 3.53 -6.79
N ASP A 55 -7.57 4.42 -5.97
CA ASP A 55 -7.22 5.85 -5.94
C ASP A 55 -5.72 6.13 -5.70
N VAL A 56 -5.03 5.25 -4.97
CA VAL A 56 -3.57 5.32 -4.74
C VAL A 56 -2.81 4.96 -6.00
N VAL A 57 -3.28 3.95 -6.75
CA VAL A 57 -2.69 3.56 -8.03
C VAL A 57 -2.96 4.63 -9.10
N GLU A 58 -4.15 5.25 -9.09
CA GLU A 58 -4.55 6.26 -10.08
C GLU A 58 -3.80 7.59 -9.98
N SER A 59 -3.20 7.90 -8.83
CA SER A 59 -2.50 9.17 -8.61
C SER A 59 -0.97 9.10 -8.84
N LEU A 60 -0.46 7.96 -9.36
CA LEU A 60 0.93 7.73 -9.78
C LEU A 60 1.10 7.91 -11.29
#